data_AF-A0A6A0HDF1-F1
#
_entry.id   AF-A0A6A0HDF1-F1
#
_cell.length_a   1.000
_cell.length_b   1.000
_cell.length_c   1.000
_cell.angle_alpha   90.00
_cell.angle_beta   90.00
_cell.angle_gamma   90.00
#
_symmetry.space_group_name_H-M   'P 1'
#
loop_
_entity.id
_entity.type
_entity.pdbx_description
1 polymer ?
#
loop_
_entity_poly.entity_id
_entity_poly.type
_entity_poly.pdbx_seq_one_letter_code
_entity_poly.pdbx_strand_id
1 'polypeptide(L)'
;MKSLAQFDAPTPIQAQGWSIALKGLDMVGIGQTLGYLLPGLLHVSHHQQLYAQHQKLQRDAPIGLVLAPTRELVQQILAVASEFGPKVHVESVAMFGGASRDVQLGTFYKRSAKLVVATPGRLIDFLESGQLRLGQCSFVVLDEADRMLDMGFEPQISSIMQHTRVSDVQHTRVGDNQE
;
A
#
# COMPACT_ATOMS: atom_id res chain seq x y z
N MET A 1 13.80 -18.33 5.75
CA MET A 1 13.83 -18.61 4.30
C MET A 1 12.58 -19.42 3.96
N LYS A 2 11.55 -18.81 3.39
CA LYS A 2 10.43 -19.55 2.77
C LYS A 2 10.42 -19.19 1.29
N SER A 3 11.03 -20.07 0.50
CA SER A 3 10.97 -20.04 -0.96
C SER A 3 9.52 -20.23 -1.40
N LEU A 4 9.15 -19.68 -2.58
CA LEU A 4 7.87 -19.94 -3.25
C LEU A 4 7.57 -21.45 -3.41
N ALA A 5 8.58 -22.31 -3.30
CA ALA A 5 8.46 -23.77 -3.30
C ALA A 5 7.76 -24.37 -2.05
N GLN A 6 7.33 -23.56 -1.07
CA GLN A 6 6.51 -23.98 0.07
C GLN A 6 5.10 -23.37 0.06
N PHE A 7 4.67 -22.79 -1.06
CA PHE A 7 3.35 -22.18 -1.23
C PHE A 7 2.44 -23.14 -2.03
N ASP A 8 2.06 -24.26 -1.42
CA ASP A 8 1.29 -25.32 -2.10
C ASP A 8 -0.12 -24.86 -2.52
N ALA A 9 -0.74 -23.96 -1.75
CA ALA A 9 -2.03 -23.34 -2.05
C ALA A 9 -2.22 -22.03 -1.26
N PRO A 10 -3.02 -21.07 -1.77
CA PRO A 10 -3.43 -19.91 -0.98
C PRO A 10 -4.25 -20.31 0.25
N THR A 11 -4.07 -19.60 1.36
CA THR A 11 -4.97 -19.73 2.51
C THR A 11 -6.40 -19.27 2.12
N PRO A 12 -7.45 -19.66 2.85
CA PRO A 12 -8.83 -19.27 2.51
C PRO A 12 -9.02 -17.74 2.36
N ILE A 13 -8.37 -16.95 3.22
CA ILE A 13 -8.39 -15.47 3.14
C ILE A 13 -7.63 -14.95 1.91
N GLN A 14 -6.55 -15.63 1.49
CA GLN A 14 -5.81 -15.28 0.28
C GLN A 14 -6.63 -15.63 -0.97
N ALA A 15 -7.24 -16.81 -1.02
CA ALA A 15 -8.02 -17.25 -2.18
C ALA A 15 -9.24 -16.34 -2.44
N GLN A 16 -9.97 -15.98 -1.38
CA GLN A 16 -11.10 -15.06 -1.48
C GLN A 16 -10.62 -13.62 -1.71
N GLY A 17 -9.59 -13.19 -0.97
CA GLY A 17 -9.13 -11.81 -1.02
C GLY A 17 -8.44 -11.42 -2.32
N TRP A 18 -7.69 -12.33 -2.95
CA TRP A 18 -7.09 -12.08 -4.25
C TRP A 18 -8.16 -11.90 -5.34
N SER A 19 -9.23 -12.69 -5.29
CA SER A 19 -10.32 -12.61 -6.27
C SER A 19 -11.09 -11.29 -6.20
N ILE A 20 -11.16 -10.67 -5.01
CA ILE A 20 -11.81 -9.38 -4.76
C ILE A 20 -10.86 -8.23 -5.12
N ALA A 21 -9.62 -8.29 -4.63
CA ALA A 21 -8.60 -7.27 -4.90
C ALA A 21 -8.29 -7.14 -6.40
N LEU A 22 -8.19 -8.25 -7.13
CA LEU A 22 -7.94 -8.25 -8.58
C LEU A 22 -9.12 -7.71 -9.41
N LYS A 23 -10.32 -7.60 -8.81
CA LYS A 23 -11.48 -6.94 -9.44
C LYS A 23 -11.52 -5.44 -9.17
N GLY A 24 -10.56 -4.89 -8.43
CA GLY A 24 -10.54 -3.48 -8.03
C GLY A 24 -11.62 -3.13 -7.00
N LEU A 25 -12.14 -4.12 -6.27
CA LEU A 25 -13.11 -3.92 -5.19
C LEU A 25 -12.38 -3.71 -3.87
N ASP A 26 -12.93 -2.84 -3.03
CA ASP A 26 -12.44 -2.63 -1.68
C ASP A 26 -12.61 -3.91 -0.84
N MET A 27 -11.60 -4.22 -0.05
CA MET A 27 -11.60 -5.39 0.80
C MET A 27 -11.12 -5.02 2.20
N VAL A 28 -11.95 -5.35 3.19
CA VAL A 28 -11.53 -5.45 4.58
C VAL A 28 -11.30 -6.94 4.86
N GLY A 29 -10.05 -7.33 5.10
CA GLY A 29 -9.69 -8.73 5.30
C GLY A 29 -8.65 -8.89 6.40
N ILE A 30 -8.83 -9.90 7.26
CA ILE A 30 -7.85 -10.32 8.26
C ILE A 30 -6.85 -11.23 7.54
N GLY A 31 -5.89 -10.63 6.82
CA GLY A 31 -4.95 -11.35 5.97
C GLY A 31 -3.52 -11.36 6.52
N GLN A 32 -2.79 -12.46 6.31
CA GLN A 32 -1.33 -12.44 6.40
C GLN A 32 -0.78 -11.45 5.35
N THR A 33 0.35 -10.80 5.62
CA THR A 33 1.00 -9.79 4.76
C THR A 33 1.07 -10.17 3.27
N LEU A 34 1.28 -11.44 2.93
CA LEU A 34 1.28 -11.92 1.53
C LEU A 34 -0.09 -11.88 0.83
N GLY A 35 -1.18 -11.90 1.59
CA GLY A 35 -2.54 -11.87 1.07
C GLY A 35 -2.90 -10.57 0.37
N TYR A 36 -2.38 -9.43 0.83
CA TYR A 36 -2.56 -8.16 0.13
C TYR A 36 -1.33 -7.75 -0.69
N LEU A 37 -0.11 -8.14 -0.28
CA LEU A 37 1.10 -7.70 -0.99
C LEU A 37 1.21 -8.30 -2.39
N LEU A 38 0.93 -9.59 -2.59
CA LEU A 38 1.08 -10.20 -3.90
C LEU A 38 0.15 -9.58 -4.97
N PRO A 39 -1.18 -9.48 -4.75
CA PRO A 39 -2.04 -8.78 -5.70
C PRO A 39 -1.68 -7.29 -5.82
N GLY A 40 -1.28 -6.63 -4.73
CA GLY A 40 -0.83 -5.25 -4.76
C GLY A 40 0.41 -5.02 -5.62
N LEU A 41 1.41 -5.91 -5.55
CA LEU A 41 2.61 -5.85 -6.38
C LEU A 41 2.30 -6.06 -7.87
N LEU A 42 1.39 -6.98 -8.20
CA LEU A 42 0.95 -7.20 -9.58
C LEU A 42 0.18 -5.98 -10.12
N HIS A 43 -0.72 -5.41 -9.31
CA HIS A 43 -1.44 -4.18 -9.63
C HIS A 43 -0.49 -3.02 -9.90
N VAL A 44 0.46 -2.79 -8.99
CA VAL A 44 1.47 -1.73 -9.12
C VAL A 44 2.31 -1.94 -10.38
N SER A 45 2.76 -3.16 -10.66
CA SER A 45 3.55 -3.49 -11.85
C SER A 45 2.78 -3.18 -13.14
N HIS A 46 1.52 -3.61 -13.22
CA HIS A 46 0.66 -3.38 -14.37
C HIS A 46 0.44 -1.88 -14.63
N HIS A 47 0.03 -1.13 -13.60
CA HIS A 47 -0.20 0.31 -13.72
C HIS A 47 1.09 1.10 -14.00
N GLN A 48 2.24 0.65 -13.46
CA GLN A 48 3.55 1.24 -13.76
C GLN A 48 3.86 1.13 -15.26
N GLN A 49 3.64 -0.05 -15.85
CA GLN A 49 3.83 -0.28 -17.28
C GLN A 49 2.88 0.57 -18.12
N LEU A 50 1.58 0.60 -17.77
CA LEU A 50 0.58 1.41 -18.47
C LEU A 50 0.91 2.91 -18.44
N TYR A 51 1.24 3.45 -17.26
CA TYR A 51 1.59 4.87 -17.15
C TYR A 51 2.90 5.19 -17.89
N ALA A 52 3.86 4.27 -17.92
CA ALA A 52 5.09 4.44 -18.70
C ALA A 52 4.80 4.47 -20.21
N GLN A 53 3.98 3.54 -20.71
CA GLN A 53 3.58 3.48 -22.13
C GLN A 53 2.88 4.76 -22.60
N HIS A 54 2.05 5.36 -21.75
CA HIS A 54 1.34 6.59 -22.05
C HIS A 54 2.11 7.88 -21.67
N GLN A 55 3.38 7.79 -21.29
CA GLN A 55 4.20 8.94 -20.83
C GLN A 55 3.56 9.73 -19.68
N LYS A 56 2.79 9.04 -18.82
CA LYS A 56 2.08 9.61 -17.67
C LYS A 56 2.73 9.24 -16.33
N LEU A 57 3.77 8.42 -16.31
CA LEU A 57 4.40 7.98 -15.06
C LEU A 57 5.06 9.15 -14.33
N GLN A 58 4.56 9.48 -13.14
CA GLN A 58 5.12 10.55 -12.31
C GLN A 58 6.20 9.97 -11.39
N ARG A 59 7.29 10.72 -11.18
CA ARG A 59 8.40 10.25 -10.33
C ARG A 59 8.05 10.29 -8.84
N ASP A 60 7.27 11.27 -8.43
CA ASP A 60 6.90 11.56 -7.05
C ASP A 60 5.53 11.02 -6.63
N ALA A 61 4.90 10.22 -7.49
CA ALA A 61 3.64 9.54 -7.18
C ALA A 61 3.83 8.01 -7.16
N PRO A 62 3.74 7.36 -6.00
CA PRO A 62 3.63 5.92 -5.93
C PRO A 62 2.25 5.47 -6.45
N ILE A 63 2.16 4.21 -6.83
CA ILE A 63 0.95 3.57 -7.34
C ILE A 63 0.27 2.75 -6.24
N GLY A 64 1.08 2.15 -5.37
CA GLY A 64 0.62 1.38 -4.22
C GLY A 64 1.06 2.02 -2.89
N LEU A 65 0.18 1.91 -1.90
CA LEU A 65 0.40 2.37 -0.53
C LEU A 65 -0.04 1.30 0.46
N VAL A 66 0.81 1.00 1.45
CA VAL A 66 0.44 0.21 2.63
C VAL A 66 0.70 1.06 3.86
N LEU A 67 -0.34 1.31 4.66
CA LEU A 67 -0.23 1.97 5.95
C LEU A 67 -0.19 0.93 7.07
N ALA A 68 0.70 1.14 8.04
CA ALA A 68 0.77 0.34 9.25
C ALA A 68 1.06 1.24 10.48
N PRO A 69 0.64 0.85 11.70
CA PRO A 69 0.66 1.76 12.85
C PRO A 69 2.06 2.04 13.39
N THR A 70 3.01 1.11 13.22
CA THR A 70 4.33 1.20 13.85
C THR A 70 5.46 1.06 12.84
N ARG A 71 6.64 1.58 13.19
CA ARG A 71 7.85 1.43 12.39
C ARG A 71 8.20 -0.04 12.20
N GLU A 72 8.05 -0.84 13.25
CA GLU A 72 8.42 -2.24 13.28
C GLU A 72 7.56 -3.04 12.28
N LEU A 73 6.26 -2.77 12.24
CA LEU A 73 5.35 -3.39 11.25
C LEU A 73 5.68 -2.93 9.82
N VAL A 74 5.91 -1.63 9.61
CA VAL A 74 6.33 -1.11 8.30
C VAL A 74 7.60 -1.81 7.81
N GLN A 75 8.59 -2.02 8.69
CA GLN A 75 9.83 -2.71 8.33
C GLN A 75 9.60 -4.19 7.99
N GLN A 76 8.71 -4.88 8.73
CA GLN A 76 8.34 -6.26 8.43
C GLN A 76 7.65 -6.40 7.08
N ILE A 77 6.68 -5.54 6.78
CA ILE A 77 5.98 -5.52 5.50
C ILE A 77 6.94 -5.18 4.36
N LEU A 78 7.81 -4.17 4.54
CA LEU A 78 8.83 -3.81 3.55
C LEU A 78 9.76 -4.98 3.25
N ALA A 79 10.16 -5.76 4.25
CA ALA A 79 11.04 -6.91 4.05
C ALA A 79 10.39 -7.94 3.11
N VAL A 80 9.10 -8.23 3.30
CA VAL A 80 8.33 -9.10 2.40
C VAL A 80 8.20 -8.45 1.02
N ALA A 81 7.80 -7.18 0.93
CA ALA A 81 7.68 -6.48 -0.34
C ALA A 81 8.99 -6.46 -1.14
N SER A 82 10.13 -6.33 -0.46
CA SER A 82 11.46 -6.32 -1.08
C SER A 82 11.91 -7.70 -1.56
N GLU A 83 11.33 -8.78 -1.03
CA GLU A 83 11.59 -10.15 -1.50
C GLU A 83 10.84 -10.47 -2.81
N PHE A 84 9.62 -9.96 -2.96
CA PHE A 84 8.75 -10.28 -4.10
C PHE A 84 8.70 -9.20 -5.17
N GLY A 85 8.80 -7.93 -4.80
CA GLY A 85 8.68 -6.77 -5.70
C GLY A 85 9.65 -6.79 -6.89
N PRO A 86 10.96 -7.08 -6.69
CA PRO A 86 11.91 -7.13 -7.81
C PRO A 86 11.54 -8.18 -8.88
N LYS A 87 10.85 -9.27 -8.50
CA LYS A 87 10.40 -10.31 -9.44
C LYS A 87 9.34 -9.82 -10.43
N VAL A 88 8.67 -8.71 -10.11
CA VAL A 88 7.66 -8.05 -10.96
C VAL A 88 8.04 -6.61 -11.30
N HIS A 89 9.32 -6.25 -11.17
CA HIS A 89 9.87 -4.92 -11.49
C HIS A 89 9.27 -3.77 -10.66
N VAL A 90 8.85 -4.06 -9.43
CA VAL A 90 8.32 -3.08 -8.49
C VAL A 90 9.30 -2.84 -7.35
N GLU A 91 9.74 -1.61 -7.23
CA GLU A 91 10.59 -1.15 -6.13
C GLU A 91 9.72 -0.57 -5.00
N SER A 92 10.08 -0.92 -3.75
CA SER A 92 9.39 -0.49 -2.54
C SER A 92 10.28 0.29 -1.58
N VAL A 93 9.71 1.24 -0.85
CA VAL A 93 10.41 2.00 0.20
C VAL A 93 9.55 2.13 1.46
N ALA A 94 10.21 2.22 2.62
CA ALA A 94 9.55 2.49 3.88
C ALA A 94 9.61 3.97 4.26
N MET A 95 8.51 4.50 4.81
CA MET A 95 8.41 5.86 5.32
C MET A 95 7.84 5.88 6.74
N PHE A 96 8.67 6.16 7.75
CA PHE A 96 8.25 6.17 9.15
C PHE A 96 9.05 7.17 10.01
N GLY A 97 8.51 7.51 11.18
CA GLY A 97 9.14 8.39 12.18
C GLY A 97 10.47 7.86 12.76
N GLY A 98 11.30 8.75 13.32
CA GLY A 98 12.56 8.36 13.99
C GLY A 98 13.72 8.03 13.05
N ALA A 99 13.59 8.25 11.75
CA ALA A 99 14.66 8.20 10.77
C ALA A 99 14.64 9.44 9.85
N SER A 100 15.79 9.75 9.23
CA SER A 100 15.97 10.94 8.39
C SER A 100 14.97 10.98 7.23
N ARG A 101 14.28 12.12 7.10
CA ARG A 101 13.31 12.40 6.03
C ARG A 101 13.99 12.38 4.66
N ASP A 102 15.12 13.08 4.55
CA ASP A 102 15.85 13.24 3.29
C ASP A 102 16.41 11.91 2.79
N VAL A 103 16.83 11.02 3.70
CA VAL A 103 17.27 9.67 3.33
C VAL A 103 16.10 8.86 2.77
N GLN A 104 14.93 8.88 3.42
CA GLN A 104 13.76 8.14 2.94
C GLN A 104 13.28 8.63 1.57
N LEU A 105 13.18 9.95 1.38
CA LEU A 105 12.84 10.54 0.08
C LEU A 105 13.93 10.26 -0.97
N GLY A 106 15.20 10.44 -0.61
CA GLY A 106 16.32 10.15 -1.49
C GLY A 106 16.29 8.70 -1.98
N THR A 107 16.00 7.74 -1.10
CA THR A 107 15.81 6.33 -1.46
C THR A 107 14.59 6.14 -2.37
N PHE A 108 13.46 6.77 -2.07
CA PHE A 108 12.25 6.72 -2.89
C PHE A 108 12.55 7.14 -4.34
N TYR A 109 13.20 8.29 -4.52
CA TYR A 109 13.56 8.81 -5.84
C TYR A 109 14.62 7.97 -6.54
N LYS A 110 15.68 7.59 -5.82
CA LYS A 110 16.79 6.81 -6.38
C LYS A 110 16.33 5.44 -6.90
N ARG A 111 15.42 4.78 -6.17
CA ARG A 111 14.86 3.48 -6.56
C ARG A 111 13.68 3.61 -7.52
N SER A 112 13.20 4.83 -7.79
CA SER A 112 11.95 5.07 -8.53
C SER A 112 10.79 4.24 -7.96
N ALA A 113 10.69 4.17 -6.63
CA ALA A 113 9.77 3.27 -5.93
C ALA A 113 8.30 3.55 -6.31
N LYS A 114 7.54 2.48 -6.50
CA LYS A 114 6.10 2.54 -6.84
C LYS A 114 5.19 1.92 -5.81
N LEU A 115 5.76 1.26 -4.81
CA LEU A 115 5.08 0.87 -3.58
C LEU A 115 5.71 1.62 -2.39
N VAL A 116 4.88 2.29 -1.60
CA VAL A 116 5.29 2.90 -0.33
C VAL A 116 4.65 2.12 0.81
N VAL A 117 5.45 1.76 1.81
CA VAL A 117 4.97 1.21 3.09
C VAL A 117 5.25 2.23 4.17
N ALA A 118 4.23 2.72 4.88
CA ALA A 118 4.41 3.91 5.72
C ALA A 118 3.62 3.88 7.02
N THR A 119 4.09 4.65 8.00
CA THR A 119 3.22 5.09 9.11
C THR A 119 2.43 6.33 8.70
N PRO A 120 1.16 6.50 9.14
CA PRO A 120 0.33 7.63 8.72
C PRO A 120 0.99 8.99 8.97
N GLY A 121 1.56 9.18 10.17
CA GLY A 121 2.20 10.44 10.56
C GLY A 121 3.38 10.84 9.66
N ARG A 122 4.23 9.89 9.24
CA ARG A 122 5.36 10.26 8.35
C ARG A 122 4.87 10.53 6.93
N LEU A 123 3.87 9.79 6.46
CA LEU A 123 3.37 9.96 5.11
C LEU A 123 2.73 11.34 4.94
N ILE A 124 1.88 11.76 5.88
CA ILE A 124 1.21 13.05 5.78
C ILE A 124 2.22 14.21 5.76
N ASP A 125 3.29 14.13 6.55
CA ASP A 125 4.35 15.14 6.51
C ASP A 125 5.04 15.28 5.13
N PHE A 126 5.05 14.23 4.30
CA PHE A 126 5.60 14.27 2.93
C PHE A 126 4.59 14.77 1.91
N LEU A 127 3.30 14.54 2.16
CA LEU A 127 2.20 15.05 1.33
C LEU A 127 2.04 16.56 1.54
N GLU A 128 2.01 17.01 2.80
CA GLU A 128 1.88 18.42 3.16
C GLU A 128 3.07 19.26 2.70
N SER A 129 4.28 18.70 2.70
CA SER A 129 5.47 19.36 2.16
C SER A 129 5.54 19.38 0.63
N GLY A 130 4.61 18.70 -0.06
CA GLY A 130 4.61 18.54 -1.52
C GLY A 130 5.77 17.70 -2.06
N GLN A 131 6.50 16.98 -1.20
CA GLN A 131 7.63 16.13 -1.58
C GLN A 131 7.20 14.75 -2.10
N LEU A 132 5.93 14.37 -1.87
CA LEU A 132 5.30 13.16 -2.38
C LEU A 132 3.86 13.51 -2.77
N ARG A 133 3.29 12.84 -3.79
CA ARG A 133 1.89 13.01 -4.20
C ARG A 133 1.20 11.66 -4.31
N LEU A 134 -0.07 11.54 -3.92
CA LEU A 134 -0.85 10.29 -4.09
C LEU A 134 -1.76 10.30 -5.31
N GLY A 135 -1.58 11.27 -6.21
CA GLY A 135 -2.37 11.42 -7.43
C GLY A 135 -2.17 10.32 -8.48
N GLN A 136 -1.40 9.26 -8.23
CA GLN A 136 -1.39 8.02 -9.05
C GLN A 136 -1.64 6.76 -8.22
N CYS A 137 -1.87 6.92 -6.91
CA CYS A 137 -2.08 5.83 -5.98
C CYS A 137 -3.47 5.24 -6.20
N SER A 138 -3.50 4.01 -6.71
CA SER A 138 -4.73 3.27 -7.04
C SER A 138 -4.84 1.94 -6.28
N PHE A 139 -3.93 1.68 -5.34
CA PHE A 139 -3.99 0.54 -4.43
C PHE A 139 -3.58 0.99 -3.05
N VAL A 140 -4.48 0.87 -2.07
CA VAL A 140 -4.23 1.26 -0.68
C VAL A 140 -4.60 0.12 0.25
N VAL A 141 -3.74 -0.16 1.23
CA VAL A 141 -3.97 -1.13 2.30
C VAL A 141 -3.80 -0.43 3.64
N LEU A 142 -4.72 -0.69 4.57
CA LEU A 142 -4.62 -0.30 5.97
C LEU A 142 -4.38 -1.57 6.81
N ASP A 143 -3.14 -1.83 7.21
CA ASP A 143 -2.78 -2.98 8.05
C ASP A 143 -2.85 -2.60 9.53
N GLU A 144 -3.50 -3.42 10.36
CA GLU A 144 -3.86 -3.11 11.76
C GLU A 144 -4.60 -1.76 11.89
N ALA A 145 -5.68 -1.58 11.10
CA ALA A 145 -6.45 -0.33 11.03
C ALA A 145 -7.10 0.05 12.36
N ASP A 146 -7.66 -0.92 13.08
CA ASP A 146 -8.19 -0.77 14.44
C ASP A 146 -7.15 -0.17 15.39
N ARG A 147 -5.94 -0.73 15.39
CA ARG A 147 -4.83 -0.22 16.20
C ARG A 147 -4.40 1.18 15.77
N MET A 148 -4.43 1.50 14.46
CA MET A 148 -4.18 2.85 14.00
C MET A 148 -5.21 3.86 14.54
N LEU A 149 -6.49 3.47 14.63
CA LEU A 149 -7.54 4.29 15.23
C LEU A 149 -7.32 4.46 16.73
N ASP A 150 -6.97 3.40 17.46
CA ASP A 150 -6.66 3.45 18.90
C ASP A 150 -5.47 4.38 19.21
N MET A 151 -4.51 4.46 18.28
CA MET A 151 -3.36 5.37 18.36
C MET A 151 -3.69 6.82 17.94
N GLY A 152 -4.93 7.08 17.54
CA GLY A 152 -5.40 8.41 17.14
C GLY A 152 -4.97 8.83 15.72
N PHE A 153 -4.66 7.88 14.83
CA PHE A 153 -4.27 8.19 13.45
C PHE A 153 -5.45 8.43 12.49
N GLU A 154 -6.69 8.37 12.98
CA GLU A 154 -7.89 8.58 12.16
C GLU A 154 -7.84 9.86 11.31
N PRO A 155 -7.49 11.06 11.86
CA PRO A 155 -7.44 12.27 11.06
C PRO A 155 -6.41 12.21 9.93
N GLN A 156 -5.23 11.62 10.21
CA GLN A 156 -4.16 11.47 9.23
C GLN A 156 -4.57 10.49 8.13
N ILE A 157 -5.18 9.35 8.48
CA ILE A 157 -5.67 8.37 7.51
C ILE A 157 -6.72 9.02 6.60
N SER A 158 -7.72 9.69 7.19
CA SER A 158 -8.75 10.40 6.42
C SER A 158 -8.14 11.40 5.44
N SER A 159 -7.17 12.21 5.89
CA SER A 159 -6.46 13.17 5.04
C SER A 159 -5.67 12.49 3.92
N ILE A 160 -4.94 11.41 4.22
CA ILE A 160 -4.19 10.63 3.22
C ILE A 160 -5.13 10.11 2.13
N MET A 161 -6.28 9.52 2.51
CA MET A 161 -7.24 8.97 1.55
C MET A 161 -7.76 10.03 0.58
N GLN A 162 -7.99 11.27 1.03
CA GLN A 162 -8.42 12.38 0.18
C GLN A 162 -7.40 12.77 -0.91
N HIS A 163 -6.12 12.42 -0.73
CA HIS A 163 -5.06 12.68 -1.72
C HIS A 163 -4.93 11.56 -2.76
N THR A 164 -5.60 10.42 -2.56
CA THR A 164 -5.50 9.25 -3.43
C THR A 164 -6.48 9.32 -4.59
N ARG A 165 -6.24 8.51 -5.63
CA ARG A 165 -7.14 8.34 -6.78
C ARG A 165 -8.21 7.28 -6.57
N VAL A 166 -8.47 6.85 -5.32
CA VAL A 166 -9.55 5.90 -5.07
C VAL A 166 -10.82 6.54 -5.63
N SER A 167 -11.25 6.00 -6.76
CA SER A 167 -12.39 6.48 -7.53
C SER A 167 -13.59 6.59 -6.60
N ASP A 168 -14.48 7.53 -6.88
CA ASP A 168 -15.84 7.61 -6.32
C ASP A 168 -16.55 6.25 -6.38
N VAL A 169 -16.30 5.37 -5.40
CA VAL A 169 -16.90 4.05 -5.28
C VAL A 169 -17.77 4.09 -4.04
N GLN A 170 -19.05 3.89 -4.30
CA GLN A 170 -20.14 4.00 -3.34
C GLN A 170 -19.84 3.23 -2.06
N HIS A 171 -20.03 3.91 -0.92
CA HIS A 171 -20.33 3.28 0.36
C HIS A 171 -21.39 2.19 0.14
N THR A 172 -20.96 0.95 -0.04
CA THR A 172 -21.86 -0.19 0.07
C THR A 172 -22.01 -0.40 1.57
N ARG A 173 -22.98 0.30 2.17
CA ARG A 173 -23.51 -0.05 3.48
C ARG A 173 -23.92 -1.52 3.39
N VAL A 174 -23.15 -2.39 4.03
CA VAL A 174 -23.62 -3.73 4.35
C VAL A 174 -24.81 -3.50 5.27
N GLY A 175 -26.00 -3.80 4.76
CA GLY A 175 -27.25 -3.53 5.43
C GLY A 175 -27.26 -4.12 6.83
N ASP A 176 -27.73 -3.32 7.77
CA ASP A 176 -28.29 -3.79 9.02
C ASP A 176 -29.37 -4.83 8.69
N ASN A 177 -29.05 -6.10 8.88
CA ASN A 177 -30.08 -7.12 9.02
C ASN A 177 -30.66 -6.98 10.42
N GLN A 178 -31.73 -6.20 10.53
CA GLN A 178 -32.75 -6.43 11.54
C GLN A 178 -33.68 -7.53 11.01
N GLU A 179 -33.62 -8.70 11.65
CA GLU A 179 -34.78 -9.53 11.96
C GLU A 179 -34.77 -9.80 13.47
#